data_AF-A0AAD2ABK0-F1
#
_entry.id   AF-A0AAD2ABK0-F1
#
_cell.length_a   1.000
_cell.length_b   1.000
_cell.length_c   1.000
_cell.angle_alpha   90.00
_cell.angle_beta   90.00
_cell.angle_gamma   90.00
#
_symmetry.space_group_name_H-M   'P 1'
#
loop_
_entity.id
_entity.type
_entity.pdbx_description
1 polymer ?
#
loop_
_entity_poly.entity_id
_entity_poly.type
_entity_poly.pdbx_seq_one_letter_code
_entity_poly.pdbx_strand_id
1 'polypeptide(L)'
;MDLFQKAKAVRLRSAHDKYLTAVEDEESVTQDRNGSSTAAKWTVEFVENLDGIIRLKSCYGKYLTATNQPFLLGMTGRKVAQTLPPRLDSSLEWEPVREGKFLKLKTRYGQFLRANGGLPPWRNSVTHDVPQRTTTQEWILWDVHVVEILVAYSPVAKPPPPLVVHSDSFASNPRPPSTHSSEFASFSRQESNDSLVSSPPKGGDGRLIYFHIADEQGQIDEGFEELCTTFKGNDVHELAKRLEEELGIDGVIVCTRSALNGKLYPLRLQLPPNNATMHVIVVPTSSQVGQDLAKTVMPF
;
A
#
# COMPACT_ATOMS: atom_id res chain seq x y z
N MET A 1 7.05 0.14 -23.61
CA MET A 1 8.22 0.21 -22.70
C MET A 1 8.80 1.62 -22.57
N ASP A 2 8.40 2.59 -23.40
CA ASP A 2 8.98 3.95 -23.43
C ASP A 2 8.72 4.85 -22.21
N LEU A 3 7.75 4.53 -21.35
CA LEU A 3 7.34 5.43 -20.26
C LEU A 3 8.44 5.65 -19.21
N PHE A 4 9.26 4.61 -18.97
CA PHE A 4 10.38 4.68 -18.03
C PHE A 4 11.69 5.09 -18.68
N GLN A 5 11.87 4.92 -20.00
CA GLN A 5 13.16 5.11 -20.68
C GLN A 5 13.77 6.50 -20.47
N LYS A 6 12.94 7.51 -20.21
CA LYS A 6 13.38 8.88 -19.94
C LYS A 6 13.18 9.29 -18.49
N ALA A 7 12.61 8.45 -17.63
CA ALA A 7 12.30 8.79 -16.25
C ALA A 7 13.46 8.38 -15.32
N LYS A 8 14.02 9.35 -14.61
CA LYS A 8 14.96 9.12 -13.50
C LYS A 8 14.21 8.79 -12.21
N ALA A 9 13.09 9.47 -11.97
CA ALA A 9 12.25 9.24 -10.82
C ALA A 9 10.77 9.42 -11.16
N VAL A 10 9.94 8.60 -10.52
CA VAL A 10 8.49 8.56 -10.73
C VAL A 10 7.73 8.60 -9.41
N ARG A 11 6.44 8.90 -9.50
CA ARG A 11 5.43 8.58 -8.50
C ARG A 11 4.41 7.65 -9.14
N LEU A 12 3.89 6.72 -8.35
CA LEU A 12 2.91 5.74 -8.80
C LEU A 12 1.61 6.01 -8.07
N ARG A 13 0.58 6.47 -8.79
CA ARG A 13 -0.75 6.72 -8.24
C ARG A 13 -1.66 5.52 -8.51
N SER A 14 -2.29 5.00 -7.47
CA SER A 14 -3.25 3.89 -7.57
C SER A 14 -4.63 4.38 -8.02
N ALA A 15 -5.51 3.42 -8.35
CA ALA A 15 -6.93 3.67 -8.62
C ALA A 15 -7.69 4.31 -7.43
N HIS A 16 -7.09 4.33 -6.23
CA HIS A 16 -7.67 4.94 -5.03
C HIS A 16 -7.19 6.38 -4.77
N ASP A 17 -6.59 7.03 -5.78
CA ASP A 17 -6.05 8.39 -5.70
C ASP A 17 -5.01 8.58 -4.60
N LYS A 18 -4.21 7.53 -4.36
CA LYS A 18 -3.10 7.52 -3.42
C LYS A 18 -1.82 7.13 -4.13
N TYR A 19 -0.71 7.56 -3.57
CA TYR A 19 0.62 7.30 -4.10
C TYR A 19 1.29 6.19 -3.32
N LEU A 20 2.07 5.37 -4.03
CA LEU A 20 2.98 4.40 -3.41
C LEU A 20 4.02 5.13 -2.56
N THR A 21 4.04 4.86 -1.26
CA THR A 21 4.83 5.62 -0.28
C THR A 21 5.70 4.67 0.55
N ALA A 22 6.99 4.98 0.65
CA ALA A 22 7.91 4.30 1.57
C ALA A 22 7.72 4.83 2.99
N VAL A 23 7.57 3.95 3.97
CA VAL A 23 7.38 4.35 5.37
C VAL A 23 8.72 4.63 6.06
N GLU A 24 8.71 5.47 7.09
CA GLU A 24 9.90 5.88 7.86
C GLU A 24 10.53 4.74 8.67
N ASP A 25 9.79 3.66 8.92
CA ASP A 25 10.34 2.41 9.50
C ASP A 25 11.37 1.72 8.58
N GLU A 26 11.52 2.23 7.35
CA GLU A 26 12.38 1.72 6.30
C GLU A 26 12.16 0.22 5.99
N GLU A 27 10.99 -0.32 6.29
CA GLU A 27 10.60 -1.70 6.01
C GLU A 27 9.28 -1.74 5.24
N SER A 28 8.31 -0.94 5.67
CA SER A 28 6.96 -0.98 5.16
C SER A 28 6.77 -0.08 3.94
N VAL A 29 5.81 -0.46 3.12
CA VAL A 29 5.35 0.30 1.95
C VAL A 29 3.84 0.40 2.02
N THR A 30 3.31 1.61 1.88
CA THR A 30 1.90 1.92 2.03
C THR A 30 1.42 2.84 0.90
N GLN A 31 0.17 3.28 1.00
CA GLN A 31 -0.43 4.27 0.12
C GLN A 31 -0.80 5.53 0.91
N ASP A 32 -0.40 6.69 0.41
CA ASP A 32 -0.74 7.99 1.01
C ASP A 32 -1.25 9.01 -0.02
N ARG A 33 -2.09 9.95 0.40
CA ARG A 33 -2.62 10.99 -0.50
C ARG A 33 -1.59 12.06 -0.85
N ASN A 34 -0.58 12.26 -0.01
CA ASN A 34 0.46 13.26 -0.19
C ASN A 34 1.51 12.81 -1.21
N GLY A 35 1.17 12.92 -2.49
CA GLY A 35 2.10 12.66 -3.59
C GLY A 35 3.32 13.58 -3.62
N SER A 36 3.29 14.73 -2.94
CA SER A 36 4.41 15.67 -2.94
C SER A 36 5.60 15.22 -2.08
N SER A 37 5.36 14.30 -1.14
CA SER A 37 6.36 13.75 -0.23
C SER A 37 7.53 13.11 -0.97
N THR A 38 8.73 13.24 -0.40
CA THR A 38 9.92 12.50 -0.87
C THR A 38 9.74 11.00 -0.72
N ALA A 39 8.95 10.55 0.26
CA ALA A 39 8.58 9.16 0.48
C ALA A 39 7.76 8.55 -0.65
N ALA A 40 7.04 9.37 -1.42
CA ALA A 40 6.26 8.93 -2.60
C ALA A 40 7.10 8.87 -3.89
N LYS A 41 8.35 9.33 -3.85
CA LYS A 41 9.26 9.39 -5.00
C LYS A 41 10.10 8.12 -5.07
N TRP A 42 10.02 7.45 -6.22
CA TRP A 42 10.77 6.22 -6.50
C TRP A 42 11.76 6.46 -7.64
N THR A 43 13.03 6.22 -7.38
CA THR A 43 14.08 6.29 -8.40
C THR A 43 14.04 5.02 -9.23
N VAL A 44 14.11 5.16 -10.56
CA VAL A 44 14.03 4.04 -11.50
C VAL A 44 15.46 3.62 -11.85
N GLU A 45 15.80 2.37 -11.56
CA GLU A 45 17.05 1.76 -11.96
C GLU A 45 16.78 0.64 -12.97
N PHE A 46 17.44 0.69 -14.13
CA PHE A 46 17.33 -0.37 -15.15
C PHE A 46 18.26 -1.52 -14.81
N VAL A 47 17.79 -2.75 -14.95
CA VAL A 47 18.63 -3.94 -14.73
C VAL A 47 19.46 -4.19 -15.98
N GLU A 48 20.78 -4.20 -15.82
CA GLU A 48 21.70 -4.53 -16.91
C GLU A 48 21.42 -5.93 -17.47
N ASN A 49 21.46 -6.06 -18.80
CA ASN A 49 21.24 -7.32 -19.53
C ASN A 49 19.80 -7.90 -19.48
N LEU A 50 18.83 -7.20 -18.89
CA LEU A 50 17.41 -7.56 -18.94
C LEU A 50 16.61 -6.40 -19.50
N ASP A 51 16.30 -6.48 -20.80
CA ASP A 51 15.51 -5.45 -21.47
C ASP A 51 14.15 -5.27 -20.79
N GLY A 52 13.93 -4.06 -20.30
CA GLY A 52 12.64 -3.67 -19.77
C GLY A 52 12.36 -4.04 -18.31
N ILE A 53 13.31 -4.65 -17.61
CA ILE A 53 13.18 -4.87 -16.16
C ILE A 53 13.72 -3.67 -15.40
N ILE A 54 12.95 -3.21 -14.40
CA ILE A 54 13.33 -2.09 -13.54
C ILE A 54 13.38 -2.51 -12.08
N ARG A 55 14.14 -1.75 -11.29
CA ARG A 55 14.10 -1.71 -9.84
C ARG A 55 13.65 -0.32 -9.40
N LEU A 56 12.84 -0.27 -8.36
CA LEU A 56 12.32 0.98 -7.81
C LEU A 56 12.96 1.23 -6.45
N LYS A 57 13.69 2.33 -6.32
CA LYS A 57 14.43 2.68 -5.10
C LYS A 57 13.76 3.82 -4.35
N SER A 58 13.50 3.61 -3.07
CA SER A 58 12.87 4.58 -2.17
C SER A 58 13.83 5.71 -1.78
N CYS A 59 13.31 6.73 -1.11
CA CYS A 59 14.11 7.82 -0.53
C CYS A 59 15.09 7.34 0.56
N TYR A 60 14.89 6.14 1.12
CA TYR A 60 15.76 5.51 2.11
C TYR A 60 16.87 4.66 1.48
N GLY A 61 16.97 4.65 0.14
CA GLY A 61 17.97 3.85 -0.58
C GLY A 61 17.67 2.35 -0.65
N LYS A 62 16.47 1.93 -0.23
CA LYS A 62 15.98 0.55 -0.28
C LYS A 62 15.12 0.32 -1.52
N TYR A 63 14.95 -0.94 -1.92
CA TYR A 63 14.22 -1.32 -3.13
C TYR A 63 12.83 -1.84 -2.82
N LEU A 64 11.86 -1.50 -3.66
CA LEU A 64 10.53 -2.11 -3.65
C LEU A 64 10.65 -3.61 -3.92
N THR A 65 10.29 -4.41 -2.92
CA THR A 65 10.59 -5.84 -2.85
C THR A 65 9.31 -6.66 -2.77
N ALA A 66 9.13 -7.59 -3.70
CA ALA A 66 8.08 -8.60 -3.65
C ALA A 66 8.51 -9.76 -2.75
N THR A 67 7.97 -9.83 -1.52
CA THR A 67 8.34 -10.88 -0.57
C THR A 67 7.47 -12.13 -0.75
N ASN A 68 7.89 -13.27 -0.20
CA ASN A 68 7.06 -14.47 -0.11
C ASN A 68 6.20 -14.53 1.17
N GLN A 69 6.23 -13.49 2.00
CA GLN A 69 5.44 -13.44 3.22
C GLN A 69 3.96 -13.18 2.87
N PRO A 70 3.01 -14.00 3.34
CA PRO A 70 1.60 -13.64 3.30
C PRO A 70 1.39 -12.29 4.00
N PHE A 71 0.55 -11.42 3.43
CA PHE A 71 0.25 -10.15 4.09
C PHE A 71 -0.82 -10.32 5.17
N LEU A 72 -1.96 -10.90 4.80
CA LEU A 72 -3.03 -11.28 5.74
C LEU A 72 -3.32 -12.77 5.63
N LEU A 73 -3.54 -13.39 6.80
CA LEU A 73 -3.93 -14.77 6.93
C LEU A 73 -5.24 -15.04 6.15
N GLY A 74 -5.27 -16.12 5.37
CA GLY A 74 -6.43 -16.48 4.54
C GLY A 74 -6.65 -15.62 3.28
N MET A 75 -5.79 -14.62 3.01
CA MET A 75 -5.84 -13.81 1.79
C MET A 75 -4.69 -14.16 0.83
N THR A 76 -4.92 -13.97 -0.47
CA THR A 76 -3.98 -14.37 -1.53
C THR A 76 -2.78 -13.44 -1.69
N GLY A 77 -2.89 -12.20 -1.20
CA GLY A 77 -1.87 -11.17 -1.38
C GLY A 77 -0.62 -11.38 -0.51
N ARG A 78 0.55 -11.22 -1.12
CA ARG A 78 1.84 -11.29 -0.42
C ARG A 78 2.41 -9.89 -0.15
N LYS A 79 3.11 -9.73 0.97
CA LYS A 79 3.64 -8.45 1.45
C LYS A 79 4.64 -7.87 0.44
N VAL A 80 4.50 -6.59 0.15
CA VAL A 80 5.53 -5.79 -0.52
C VAL A 80 6.20 -4.93 0.52
N ALA A 81 7.53 -4.92 0.52
CA ALA A 81 8.35 -4.23 1.50
C ALA A 81 9.42 -3.39 0.81
N GLN A 82 10.12 -2.55 1.56
CA GLN A 82 11.36 -1.93 1.11
C GLN A 82 12.55 -2.64 1.76
N THR A 83 13.44 -3.21 0.95
CA THR A 83 14.60 -3.97 1.47
C THR A 83 15.87 -3.62 0.70
N LEU A 84 17.02 -3.86 1.33
CA LEU A 84 18.32 -3.79 0.67
C LEU A 84 19.06 -5.10 0.93
N PRO A 85 18.82 -6.14 0.13
CA PRO A 85 19.50 -7.40 0.31
C PRO A 85 21.00 -7.26 -0.01
N PRO A 86 21.88 -8.10 0.58
CA PRO A 86 23.32 -8.07 0.29
C PRO A 86 23.66 -8.27 -1.19
N ARG A 87 22.77 -8.93 -1.92
CA ARG A 87 22.83 -9.11 -3.38
C ARG A 87 21.47 -8.78 -3.95
N LEU A 88 21.45 -8.02 -5.03
CA LEU A 88 20.22 -7.70 -5.75
C LEU A 88 19.73 -8.97 -6.46
N ASP A 89 18.54 -9.42 -6.09
CA ASP A 89 17.91 -10.62 -6.63
C ASP A 89 16.61 -10.28 -7.37
N SER A 90 15.92 -11.32 -7.84
CA SER A 90 14.68 -11.19 -8.60
C SER A 90 13.49 -10.69 -7.79
N SER A 91 13.56 -10.63 -6.46
CA SER A 91 12.48 -10.08 -5.64
C SER A 91 12.34 -8.56 -5.79
N LEU A 92 13.40 -7.90 -6.27
CA LEU A 92 13.47 -6.46 -6.51
C LEU A 92 13.06 -6.06 -7.93
N GLU A 93 12.88 -7.04 -8.80
CA GLU A 93 12.73 -6.88 -10.24
C GLU A 93 11.26 -6.80 -10.64
N TRP A 94 10.92 -5.70 -11.31
CA TRP A 94 9.57 -5.42 -11.78
C TRP A 94 9.58 -5.22 -13.30
N GLU A 95 8.70 -5.93 -13.99
CA GLU A 95 8.41 -5.78 -15.41
C GLU A 95 7.23 -4.79 -15.58
N PRO A 96 7.47 -3.59 -16.13
CA PRO A 96 6.41 -2.64 -16.44
C PRO A 96 5.60 -3.07 -17.66
N VAL A 97 4.33 -3.42 -17.46
CA VAL A 97 3.40 -3.81 -18.53
C VAL A 97 2.41 -2.68 -18.77
N ARG A 98 2.40 -2.11 -19.98
CA ARG A 98 1.52 -0.99 -20.32
C ARG A 98 0.11 -1.47 -20.65
N GLU A 99 -0.89 -0.82 -20.06
CA GLU A 99 -2.31 -1.06 -20.33
C GLU A 99 -3.04 0.27 -20.55
N GLY A 100 -3.11 0.67 -21.82
CA GLY A 100 -3.62 1.98 -22.22
C GLY A 100 -2.83 3.11 -21.56
N LYS A 101 -3.51 3.84 -20.66
CA LYS A 101 -2.96 4.99 -19.92
C LYS A 101 -2.19 4.57 -18.67
N PHE A 102 -2.49 3.40 -18.14
CA PHE A 102 -1.97 2.90 -16.89
C PHE A 102 -0.85 1.89 -17.12
N LEU A 103 -0.22 1.52 -16.01
CA LEU A 103 0.84 0.53 -15.96
C LEU A 103 0.54 -0.52 -14.90
N LYS A 104 0.84 -1.78 -15.22
CA LYS A 104 0.96 -2.88 -14.26
C LYS A 104 2.44 -3.12 -13.99
N LEU A 105 2.82 -3.30 -12.72
CA LEU A 105 4.17 -3.69 -12.34
C LEU A 105 4.15 -5.18 -11.99
N LYS A 106 4.76 -6.00 -12.84
CA LYS A 106 4.70 -7.46 -12.74
C LYS A 106 5.98 -8.01 -12.13
N THR A 107 5.86 -8.91 -11.16
CA THR A 107 6.99 -9.63 -10.60
C THR A 107 7.48 -10.69 -11.59
N ARG A 108 8.71 -11.19 -11.41
CA ARG A 108 9.25 -12.30 -12.20
C ARG A 108 8.35 -13.54 -12.24
N TYR A 109 7.57 -13.76 -11.18
CA TYR A 109 6.67 -14.92 -11.04
C TYR A 109 5.25 -14.64 -11.59
N GLY A 110 5.02 -13.49 -12.20
CA GLY A 110 3.75 -13.17 -12.87
C GLY A 110 2.67 -12.56 -11.97
N GLN A 111 2.99 -12.19 -10.74
CA GLN A 111 2.09 -11.44 -9.85
C GLN A 111 2.22 -9.95 -10.12
N PHE A 112 1.22 -9.15 -9.76
CA PHE A 112 1.22 -7.70 -10.02
C PHE A 112 1.22 -6.90 -8.72
N LEU A 113 1.93 -5.78 -8.70
CA LEU A 113 1.87 -4.80 -7.62
C LEU A 113 0.43 -4.30 -7.47
N ARG A 114 -0.12 -4.44 -6.27
CA ARG A 114 -1.50 -4.15 -5.95
C ARG A 114 -1.62 -3.15 -4.82
N ALA A 115 -2.37 -2.09 -5.08
CA ALA A 115 -2.80 -1.12 -4.09
C ALA A 115 -4.09 -1.58 -3.42
N ASN A 116 -4.04 -1.94 -2.14
CA ASN A 116 -5.21 -2.39 -1.41
C ASN A 116 -6.08 -1.24 -0.90
N GLY A 117 -7.38 -1.35 -1.17
CA GLY A 117 -8.43 -0.50 -0.59
C GLY A 117 -8.95 -1.06 0.74
N GLY A 118 -10.20 -0.74 1.09
CA GLY A 118 -10.91 -1.44 2.18
C GLY A 118 -10.62 -0.92 3.58
N LEU A 119 -10.58 -1.82 4.57
CA LEU A 119 -10.46 -1.55 6.00
C LEU A 119 -9.05 -1.83 6.54
N PRO A 120 -8.56 -1.09 7.55
CA PRO A 120 -7.29 -1.41 8.20
C PRO A 120 -7.30 -2.83 8.76
N PRO A 121 -6.17 -3.57 8.73
CA PRO A 121 -4.85 -3.14 8.24
C PRO A 121 -4.67 -3.35 6.72
N TRP A 122 -5.68 -3.87 6.02
CA TRP A 122 -5.65 -4.00 4.56
C TRP A 122 -5.64 -2.64 3.86
N ARG A 123 -6.39 -1.68 4.40
CA ARG A 123 -6.45 -0.30 3.93
C ARG A 123 -5.05 0.28 3.81
N ASN A 124 -4.76 0.86 2.65
CA ASN A 124 -3.49 1.50 2.34
C ASN A 124 -2.29 0.55 2.29
N SER A 125 -2.47 -0.76 2.50
CA SER A 125 -1.40 -1.71 2.30
C SER A 125 -1.06 -1.87 0.82
N VAL A 126 0.13 -2.38 0.55
CA VAL A 126 0.61 -2.70 -0.79
C VAL A 126 1.04 -4.15 -0.79
N THR A 127 0.49 -4.92 -1.71
CA THR A 127 0.78 -6.35 -1.87
C THR A 127 1.15 -6.64 -3.31
N HIS A 128 1.58 -7.87 -3.59
CA HIS A 128 1.59 -8.38 -4.95
C HIS A 128 0.71 -9.62 -5.05
N ASP A 129 -0.10 -9.64 -6.11
CA ASP A 129 -1.15 -10.66 -6.30
C ASP A 129 -1.58 -10.73 -7.77
N VAL A 130 -2.31 -11.77 -8.16
CA VAL A 130 -3.00 -11.85 -9.46
C VAL A 130 -4.48 -11.61 -9.20
N PRO A 131 -5.05 -10.47 -9.63
CA PRO A 131 -6.45 -10.17 -9.36
C PRO A 131 -7.35 -11.17 -10.08
N GLN A 132 -8.18 -11.86 -9.29
CA GLN A 132 -9.12 -12.88 -9.78
C GLN A 132 -10.50 -12.29 -10.12
N ARG A 133 -10.80 -11.07 -9.66
CA ARG A 133 -12.11 -10.41 -9.80
C ARG A 133 -12.00 -9.15 -10.66
N THR A 134 -13.13 -8.71 -11.23
CA THR A 134 -13.25 -7.46 -11.99
C THR A 134 -12.95 -6.23 -11.12
N THR A 135 -13.50 -6.16 -9.91
CA THR A 135 -13.31 -5.03 -8.97
C THR A 135 -11.85 -4.80 -8.60
N THR A 136 -11.05 -5.86 -8.48
CA THR A 136 -9.64 -5.77 -8.11
C THR A 136 -8.71 -5.67 -9.32
N GLN A 137 -9.23 -5.74 -10.56
CA GLN A 137 -8.41 -5.49 -11.77
C GLN A 137 -7.85 -4.07 -11.76
N GLU A 138 -8.61 -3.08 -11.30
CA GLU A 138 -8.15 -1.70 -11.24
C GLU A 138 -7.09 -1.46 -10.16
N TRP A 139 -7.03 -2.32 -9.13
CA TRP A 139 -6.13 -2.16 -7.99
C TRP A 139 -4.67 -2.44 -8.34
N ILE A 140 -4.42 -3.08 -9.49
CA ILE A 140 -3.08 -3.31 -10.03
C ILE A 140 -2.69 -2.30 -11.10
N LEU A 141 -3.56 -1.35 -11.41
CA LEU A 141 -3.31 -0.26 -12.34
C LEU A 141 -2.69 0.92 -11.60
N TRP A 142 -1.58 1.39 -12.13
CA TRP A 142 -0.83 2.53 -11.62
C TRP A 142 -0.70 3.60 -12.69
N ASP A 143 -1.04 4.83 -12.34
CA ASP A 143 -0.73 6.02 -13.12
C ASP A 143 0.68 6.51 -12.75
N VAL A 144 1.53 6.73 -13.76
CA VAL A 144 2.95 7.02 -13.58
C VAL A 144 3.18 8.51 -13.79
N HIS A 145 3.52 9.23 -12.72
CA HIS A 145 3.89 10.63 -12.81
C HIS A 145 5.41 10.76 -12.80
N VAL A 146 5.99 11.19 -13.93
CA VAL A 146 7.44 11.41 -14.04
C VAL A 146 7.80 12.69 -13.29
N VAL A 147 8.69 12.58 -12.30
CA VAL A 147 9.11 13.70 -11.45
C VAL A 147 10.50 14.20 -11.86
N GLU A 148 11.37 13.31 -12.30
CA GLU A 148 12.69 13.66 -12.85
C GLU A 148 12.92 12.93 -14.16
N ILE A 149 13.45 13.65 -15.15
CA ILE A 149 13.78 13.12 -16.48
C ILE A 149 15.30 12.93 -16.55
N LEU A 150 15.75 11.81 -17.12
CA LEU A 150 17.14 11.60 -17.50
C LEU A 150 17.46 12.53 -18.68
N VAL A 151 18.05 13.70 -18.39
CA VAL A 151 18.63 14.53 -19.43
C VAL A 151 19.95 13.87 -19.82
N ALA A 152 19.95 13.16 -20.95
CA ALA A 152 21.21 12.80 -21.61
C ALA A 152 21.95 14.12 -21.88
N TYR A 153 23.07 14.34 -21.20
CA TYR A 153 23.94 15.48 -21.45
C TYR A 153 24.32 15.44 -22.94
N SER A 154 23.69 16.31 -23.74
CA SER A 154 24.25 16.68 -25.03
C SER A 154 25.56 17.43 -24.75
N PRO A 155 26.66 17.14 -25.46
CA PRO A 155 27.92 17.81 -25.19
C PRO A 155 27.81 19.31 -25.50
N VAL A 156 27.97 20.12 -24.44
CA VAL A 156 28.43 21.53 -24.43
C VAL A 156 27.64 22.52 -25.30
N ALA A 157 26.71 23.25 -24.68
CA ALA A 157 26.51 24.64 -25.07
C ALA A 157 27.65 25.47 -24.47
N LYS A 158 28.48 26.08 -25.34
CA LYS A 158 29.60 26.95 -24.96
C LYS A 158 29.14 28.04 -23.97
N PRO A 159 29.97 28.41 -22.97
CA PRO A 159 29.67 29.59 -22.16
C PRO A 159 29.61 30.83 -23.07
N PRO A 160 28.71 31.79 -22.81
CA PRO A 160 28.68 33.04 -23.58
C PRO A 160 30.02 33.77 -23.43
N PRO A 161 30.49 34.48 -24.48
CA PRO A 161 31.78 35.15 -24.46
C PRO A 161 31.82 36.22 -23.35
N PRO A 162 32.98 36.42 -22.69
CA PRO A 162 33.10 37.38 -21.60
C PRO A 162 32.92 38.81 -22.14
N LEU A 163 32.00 39.55 -21.54
CA LEU A 163 31.90 40.99 -21.70
C LEU A 163 33.06 41.65 -20.93
N VAL A 164 34.13 41.99 -21.66
CA VAL A 164 35.07 43.05 -21.30
C VAL A 164 34.35 44.37 -21.66
N VAL A 165 34.35 45.50 -20.95
CA VAL A 165 35.36 46.32 -20.28
C VAL A 165 34.52 47.39 -19.47
N HIS A 166 34.86 48.02 -18.35
CA HIS A 166 36.04 48.82 -17.99
C HIS A 166 36.12 49.04 -16.46
N SER A 167 37.36 49.06 -15.98
CA SER A 167 37.79 49.61 -14.69
C SER A 167 37.33 51.05 -14.50
N ASP A 168 36.91 51.38 -13.28
CA ASP A 168 37.56 52.45 -12.54
C ASP A 168 37.65 52.06 -11.06
N SER A 169 38.87 52.18 -10.54
CA SER A 169 39.31 51.83 -9.19
C SER A 169 39.23 53.07 -8.31
N PHE A 170 38.75 52.97 -7.07
CA PHE A 170 39.40 53.62 -5.93
C PHE A 170 39.21 52.80 -4.63
N ALA A 171 40.31 52.73 -3.88
CA ALA A 171 40.62 51.94 -2.69
C ALA A 171 39.70 52.26 -1.49
N SER A 172 39.48 51.36 -0.51
CA SER A 172 40.45 51.02 0.53
C SER A 172 39.99 49.82 1.38
N ASN A 173 40.94 49.00 1.82
CA ASN A 173 40.84 48.00 2.91
C ASN A 173 41.59 48.59 4.16
N PRO A 174 41.50 48.10 5.42
CA PRO A 174 41.64 46.67 5.76
C PRO A 174 40.93 46.09 7.04
N ARG A 175 40.56 44.80 6.93
CA ARG A 175 40.69 43.65 7.91
C ARG A 175 39.86 43.55 9.24
N PRO A 176 39.74 42.32 9.84
CA PRO A 176 38.58 41.78 10.58
C PRO A 176 39.00 41.39 12.06
N PRO A 177 38.41 40.46 12.87
CA PRO A 177 37.90 39.10 12.59
C PRO A 177 36.64 38.58 13.39
N SER A 178 36.12 37.41 12.97
CA SER A 178 35.56 36.27 13.77
C SER A 178 34.37 36.52 14.74
N THR A 179 33.28 35.73 14.78
CA THR A 179 33.15 34.39 15.41
C THR A 179 31.63 34.08 15.58
N HIS A 180 31.21 32.81 15.50
CA HIS A 180 29.99 32.09 16.02
C HIS A 180 28.72 32.90 16.45
N SER A 181 27.46 32.49 16.34
CA SER A 181 26.79 31.18 16.33
C SER A 181 25.27 31.42 16.18
N SER A 182 24.57 30.37 15.77
CA SER A 182 23.14 30.04 15.90
C SER A 182 22.34 30.66 17.06
N GLU A 183 21.14 31.19 16.75
CA GLU A 183 19.99 31.20 17.65
C GLU A 183 18.75 30.68 16.92
N PHE A 184 18.25 29.53 17.38
CA PHE A 184 16.95 28.96 17.05
C PHE A 184 15.91 29.58 17.98
N ALA A 185 14.84 30.12 17.41
CA ALA A 185 13.65 30.48 18.16
C ALA A 185 12.91 29.22 18.61
N SER A 186 12.80 29.05 19.93
CA SER A 186 12.01 28.04 20.59
C SER A 186 10.52 28.42 20.54
N PHE A 187 9.70 27.53 19.99
CA PHE A 187 8.28 27.47 20.32
C PHE A 187 7.95 26.04 20.69
N SER A 188 7.99 25.78 22.00
CA SER A 188 7.38 24.61 22.61
C SER A 188 5.88 24.86 22.69
N ARG A 189 5.10 24.08 21.93
CA ARG A 189 3.70 23.81 22.29
C ARG A 189 3.51 22.30 22.28
N GLN A 190 3.39 21.82 23.50
CA GLN A 190 3.00 20.50 23.94
C GLN A 190 1.60 20.17 23.42
N GLU A 191 1.50 19.14 22.59
CA GLU A 191 0.26 18.38 22.42
C GLU A 191 0.56 16.90 22.66
N SER A 192 -0.30 16.34 23.49
CA SER A 192 -0.33 15.00 24.06
C SER A 192 -0.20 13.89 23.03
N ASN A 193 0.68 12.93 23.31
CA ASN A 193 0.60 11.58 22.76
C ASN A 193 -0.73 10.97 23.19
N ASP A 194 -1.71 10.96 22.28
CA ASP A 194 -2.88 10.10 22.42
C ASP A 194 -2.49 8.71 21.91
N SER A 195 -2.60 7.73 22.80
CA SER A 195 -2.35 6.33 22.55
C SER A 195 -3.16 5.84 21.35
N LEU A 196 -2.51 5.06 20.48
CA LEU A 196 -3.09 4.28 19.40
C LEU A 196 -4.16 3.31 19.96
N VAL A 197 -5.38 3.81 20.10
CA VAL A 197 -6.59 3.01 20.13
C VAL A 197 -7.41 3.52 18.96
N SER A 198 -7.62 2.65 17.97
CA SER A 198 -8.54 2.86 16.86
C SER A 198 -9.87 3.40 17.37
N SER A 199 -10.04 4.71 17.35
CA SER A 199 -11.32 5.34 17.67
C SER A 199 -12.34 4.85 16.64
N PRO A 200 -13.51 4.33 17.04
CA PRO A 200 -14.53 3.91 16.09
C PRO A 200 -14.87 5.10 15.19
N PRO A 201 -15.10 4.88 13.88
CA PRO A 201 -15.52 5.96 13.00
C PRO A 201 -16.81 6.57 13.54
N LYS A 202 -16.71 7.80 14.07
CA LYS A 202 -17.87 8.59 14.47
C LYS A 202 -18.65 8.96 13.20
N GLY A 203 -19.86 8.43 13.08
CA GLY A 203 -20.87 8.97 12.18
C GLY A 203 -21.36 8.09 11.02
N GLY A 204 -21.57 6.79 11.24
CA GLY A 204 -22.32 5.94 10.30
C GLY A 204 -23.68 5.54 10.87
N ASP A 205 -24.75 5.70 10.09
CA ASP A 205 -26.05 5.09 10.37
C ASP A 205 -25.94 3.56 10.21
N GLY A 206 -25.92 2.80 11.31
CA GLY A 206 -25.78 1.33 11.30
C GLY A 206 -25.16 0.75 12.59
N ARG A 207 -24.93 -0.57 12.60
CA ARG A 207 -24.26 -1.32 13.68
C ARG A 207 -22.77 -1.51 13.38
N LEU A 208 -21.92 -1.59 14.39
CA LEU A 208 -20.52 -2.01 14.23
C LEU A 208 -20.44 -3.54 14.14
N ILE A 209 -19.80 -4.04 13.08
CA ILE A 209 -19.44 -5.44 12.91
C ILE A 209 -17.94 -5.53 13.10
N TYR A 210 -17.52 -6.13 14.20
CA TYR A 210 -16.16 -6.58 14.40
C TYR A 210 -15.98 -7.95 13.76
N PHE A 211 -14.85 -8.18 13.11
CA PHE A 211 -14.62 -9.44 12.46
C PHE A 211 -13.15 -9.85 12.38
N HIS A 212 -12.95 -11.17 12.37
CA HIS A 212 -11.66 -11.80 12.12
C HIS A 212 -11.72 -12.65 10.87
N ILE A 213 -10.64 -12.73 10.11
CA ILE A 213 -10.54 -13.61 8.95
C ILE A 213 -9.91 -14.92 9.42
N ALA A 214 -10.53 -16.05 9.08
CA ALA A 214 -9.99 -17.37 9.39
C ALA A 214 -9.04 -17.86 8.28
N ASP A 215 -7.99 -18.60 8.64
CA ASP A 215 -7.10 -19.27 7.69
C ASP A 215 -7.74 -20.47 6.98
N GLU A 216 -6.93 -21.14 6.18
CA GLU A 216 -7.26 -22.39 5.50
C GLU A 216 -7.77 -23.49 6.44
N GLN A 217 -7.39 -23.47 7.71
CA GLN A 217 -7.75 -24.43 8.75
C GLN A 217 -8.84 -23.89 9.71
N GLY A 218 -9.40 -22.71 9.44
CA GLY A 218 -10.44 -22.09 10.25
C GLY A 218 -9.93 -21.50 11.58
N GLN A 219 -8.61 -21.34 11.74
CA GLN A 219 -8.03 -20.66 12.89
C GLN A 219 -7.93 -19.16 12.65
N ILE A 220 -7.95 -18.41 13.75
CA ILE A 220 -7.82 -16.96 13.75
C ILE A 220 -6.41 -16.66 14.23
N ASP A 221 -5.73 -15.74 13.56
CA ASP A 221 -4.45 -15.22 14.04
C ASP A 221 -4.67 -14.36 15.29
N GLU A 222 -4.23 -14.84 16.45
CA GLU A 222 -4.33 -14.14 17.74
C GLU A 222 -3.45 -12.88 17.80
N GLY A 223 -2.47 -12.74 16.90
CA GLY A 223 -1.64 -11.54 16.76
C GLY A 223 -2.25 -10.45 15.89
N PHE A 224 -3.44 -10.68 15.32
CA PHE A 224 -4.07 -9.79 14.35
C PHE A 224 -5.10 -8.86 14.98
N GLU A 225 -5.07 -7.57 14.60
CA GLU A 225 -6.05 -6.59 15.08
C GLU A 225 -7.46 -6.91 14.53
N GLU A 226 -8.44 -6.97 15.44
CA GLU A 226 -9.85 -7.16 15.10
C GLU A 226 -10.33 -6.07 14.13
N LEU A 227 -10.80 -6.48 12.95
CA LEU A 227 -11.27 -5.58 11.90
C LEU A 227 -12.66 -5.05 12.26
N CYS A 228 -13.02 -3.84 11.83
CA CYS A 228 -14.38 -3.34 12.04
C CYS A 228 -14.96 -2.63 10.81
N THR A 229 -16.27 -2.85 10.59
CA THR A 229 -17.07 -2.14 9.57
C THR A 229 -18.40 -1.69 10.16
N THR A 230 -19.02 -0.66 9.58
CA THR A 230 -20.36 -0.20 9.97
C THR A 230 -21.42 -0.75 9.03
N PHE A 231 -22.21 -1.73 9.44
CA PHE A 231 -23.23 -2.35 8.59
C PHE A 231 -24.65 -1.85 8.91
N LYS A 232 -25.46 -1.56 7.89
CA LYS A 232 -26.88 -1.23 8.03
C LYS A 232 -27.69 -2.27 7.28
N GLY A 233 -28.53 -3.01 8.01
CA GLY A 233 -29.29 -4.13 7.47
C GLY A 233 -29.41 -5.25 8.49
N ASN A 234 -30.20 -6.26 8.15
CA ASN A 234 -30.38 -7.49 8.93
C ASN A 234 -30.09 -8.76 8.11
N ASP A 235 -29.74 -8.62 6.83
CA ASP A 235 -29.51 -9.75 5.95
C ASP A 235 -28.03 -10.18 5.98
N VAL A 236 -27.79 -11.49 6.15
CA VAL A 236 -26.43 -12.05 6.24
C VAL A 236 -25.75 -12.06 4.87
N HIS A 237 -26.50 -12.23 3.79
CA HIS A 237 -25.95 -12.21 2.43
C HIS A 237 -25.52 -10.79 2.04
N GLU A 238 -26.27 -9.77 2.43
CA GLU A 238 -25.86 -8.38 2.28
C GLU A 238 -24.60 -8.06 3.09
N LEU A 239 -24.51 -8.56 4.33
CA LEU A 239 -23.28 -8.45 5.13
C LEU A 239 -22.10 -9.17 4.47
N ALA A 240 -22.30 -10.39 3.98
CA ALA A 240 -21.27 -11.18 3.30
C ALA A 240 -20.76 -10.45 2.05
N LYS A 241 -21.67 -9.96 1.21
CA LYS A 241 -21.33 -9.19 0.01
C LYS A 241 -20.55 -7.93 0.36
N ARG A 242 -20.96 -7.21 1.40
CA ARG A 242 -20.23 -6.04 1.88
C ARG A 242 -18.82 -6.39 2.33
N LEU A 243 -18.65 -7.45 3.11
CA LEU A 243 -17.34 -7.91 3.56
C LEU A 243 -16.48 -8.37 2.38
N GLU A 244 -17.05 -9.01 1.36
CA GLU A 244 -16.35 -9.35 0.11
C GLU A 244 -15.85 -8.13 -0.65
N GLU A 245 -16.67 -7.08 -0.76
CA GLU A 245 -16.29 -5.82 -1.41
C GLU A 245 -15.20 -5.09 -0.62
N GLU A 246 -15.31 -5.08 0.72
CA GLU A 246 -14.34 -4.42 1.59
C GLU A 246 -13.00 -5.17 1.66
N LEU A 247 -13.02 -6.50 1.64
CA LEU A 247 -11.81 -7.35 1.67
C LEU A 247 -11.24 -7.62 0.27
N GLY A 248 -12.04 -7.45 -0.78
CA GLY A 248 -11.64 -7.73 -2.17
C GLY A 248 -11.43 -9.23 -2.46
N ILE A 249 -12.14 -10.14 -1.78
CA ILE A 249 -11.94 -11.61 -1.87
C ILE A 249 -13.16 -12.40 -2.39
N ASP A 250 -12.83 -13.52 -3.03
CA ASP A 250 -13.55 -14.72 -3.50
C ASP A 250 -14.61 -15.41 -2.63
N GLY A 251 -15.80 -14.83 -2.39
CA GLY A 251 -16.87 -15.53 -1.66
C GLY A 251 -16.55 -15.70 -0.17
N VAL A 252 -17.40 -15.20 0.72
CA VAL A 252 -17.17 -15.37 2.17
C VAL A 252 -18.35 -16.03 2.87
N ILE A 253 -18.02 -16.81 3.89
CA ILE A 253 -18.99 -17.34 4.83
C ILE A 253 -18.84 -16.57 6.13
N VAL A 254 -19.90 -15.87 6.53
CA VAL A 254 -19.97 -15.19 7.82
C VAL A 254 -20.35 -16.21 8.88
N CYS A 255 -19.47 -16.40 9.86
CA CYS A 255 -19.57 -17.40 10.91
C CYS A 255 -19.61 -16.76 12.30
N THR A 256 -20.12 -17.50 13.27
CA THR A 256 -19.92 -17.26 14.69
C THR A 256 -19.06 -18.37 15.29
N ARG A 257 -18.21 -18.04 16.26
CA ARG A 257 -17.51 -19.05 17.07
C ARG A 257 -18.37 -19.42 18.26
N SER A 258 -18.59 -20.71 18.48
CA SER A 258 -19.24 -21.14 19.72
C SER A 258 -18.27 -21.05 20.88
N ALA A 259 -18.65 -20.34 21.95
CA ALA A 259 -17.86 -20.25 23.18
C ALA A 259 -17.71 -21.61 23.91
N LEU A 260 -18.57 -22.59 23.59
CA LEU A 260 -18.60 -23.89 24.26
C LEU A 260 -17.56 -24.88 23.71
N ASN A 261 -17.27 -24.81 22.41
CA ASN A 261 -16.42 -25.80 21.74
C ASN A 261 -15.42 -25.20 20.73
N GLY A 262 -15.41 -23.87 20.57
CA GLY A 262 -14.53 -23.16 19.65
C GLY A 262 -14.83 -23.37 18.16
N LYS A 263 -15.87 -24.15 17.80
CA LYS A 263 -16.22 -24.45 16.40
C LYS A 263 -16.91 -23.26 15.73
N LEU A 264 -16.67 -23.14 14.42
CA LEU A 264 -17.29 -22.16 13.55
C LEU A 264 -18.65 -22.65 13.06
N TYR A 265 -19.65 -21.77 13.14
CA TYR A 265 -20.99 -22.01 12.65
C TYR A 265 -21.40 -20.90 11.69
N PRO A 266 -21.78 -21.20 10.43
CA PRO A 266 -22.26 -20.20 9.49
C PRO A 266 -23.52 -19.51 10.02
N LEU A 267 -23.56 -18.18 9.94
CA LEU A 267 -24.78 -17.42 10.18
C LEU A 267 -25.75 -17.68 9.02
N ARG A 268 -26.97 -18.12 9.36
CA ARG A 268 -28.03 -18.46 8.39
C ARG A 268 -29.30 -17.66 8.59
N LEU A 269 -29.54 -17.24 9.83
CA LEU A 269 -30.70 -16.44 10.19
C LEU A 269 -30.39 -14.96 10.01
N GLN A 270 -31.45 -14.17 9.84
CA GLN A 270 -31.32 -12.71 9.86
C GLN A 270 -30.62 -12.25 11.13
N LEU A 271 -29.73 -11.26 10.97
CA LEU A 271 -29.07 -10.58 12.07
C LEU A 271 -30.14 -9.91 12.95
N PRO A 272 -29.91 -9.80 14.28
CA PRO A 272 -30.85 -9.16 15.18
C PRO A 272 -31.28 -7.78 14.67
N PRO A 273 -32.56 -7.37 14.74
CA PRO A 273 -33.03 -6.10 14.16
C PRO A 273 -32.56 -4.84 14.91
N ASN A 274 -31.71 -4.99 15.92
CA ASN A 274 -31.14 -3.89 16.68
C ASN A 274 -29.83 -3.37 16.04
N ASN A 275 -29.34 -2.22 16.53
CA ASN A 275 -28.04 -1.68 16.14
C ASN A 275 -26.91 -2.14 17.08
N ALA A 276 -27.07 -3.31 17.73
CA ALA A 276 -26.05 -3.81 18.64
C ALA A 276 -24.79 -4.23 17.87
N THR A 277 -23.64 -3.93 18.45
CA THR A 277 -22.34 -4.39 17.97
C THR A 277 -22.31 -5.92 17.89
N MET A 278 -21.72 -6.45 16.81
CA MET A 278 -21.58 -7.90 16.61
C MET A 278 -20.13 -8.27 16.32
N HIS A 279 -19.73 -9.46 16.75
CA HIS A 279 -18.45 -10.07 16.41
C HIS A 279 -18.73 -11.27 15.50
N VAL A 280 -18.05 -11.35 14.37
CA VAL A 280 -18.19 -12.44 13.39
C VAL A 280 -16.83 -12.94 12.93
N ILE A 281 -16.82 -14.11 12.31
CA ILE A 281 -15.63 -14.69 11.69
C ILE A 281 -15.90 -14.85 10.21
N VAL A 282 -15.02 -14.32 9.39
CA VAL A 282 -15.10 -14.38 7.94
C VAL A 282 -14.24 -15.52 7.46
N VAL A 283 -14.85 -16.50 6.80
CA VAL A 283 -14.14 -17.65 6.21
C VAL A 283 -14.19 -17.51 4.70
N PRO A 284 -13.04 -17.34 4.01
CA PRO A 284 -13.01 -17.34 2.55
C PRO A 284 -13.48 -18.68 1.99
N THR A 285 -14.34 -18.69 0.98
CA THR A 285 -14.84 -19.95 0.38
C THR A 285 -13.76 -20.72 -0.37
N SER A 286 -12.67 -20.06 -0.75
CA SER A 286 -11.47 -20.68 -1.31
C SER A 286 -10.71 -21.55 -0.29
N SER A 287 -10.92 -21.35 1.01
CA SER A 287 -10.28 -22.16 2.06
C SER A 287 -10.86 -23.58 2.14
N GLN A 288 -10.07 -24.54 2.62
CA GLN A 288 -10.54 -25.91 2.85
C GLN A 288 -11.75 -25.94 3.78
N VAL A 289 -11.68 -25.21 4.90
CA VAL A 289 -12.80 -25.08 5.84
C VAL A 289 -14.00 -24.38 5.20
N GLY A 290 -13.78 -23.35 4.38
CA GLY A 290 -14.83 -22.66 3.64
C GLY A 290 -15.59 -23.60 2.70
N GLN A 291 -14.89 -24.47 1.97
CA GLN A 291 -15.51 -25.47 1.10
C GLN A 291 -16.36 -26.48 1.88
N ASP A 292 -15.91 -26.91 3.05
CA ASP A 292 -16.66 -27.87 3.88
C ASP A 292 -17.88 -27.22 4.54
N LEU A 293 -17.75 -25.97 4.98
CA LEU A 293 -18.87 -25.17 5.47
C LEU A 293 -19.90 -24.92 4.35
N ALA A 294 -19.45 -24.62 3.13
CA ALA A 294 -20.33 -24.41 1.97
C ALA A 294 -21.11 -25.67 1.57
N LYS A 295 -20.51 -26.86 1.67
CA LYS A 295 -21.22 -28.15 1.46
C LYS A 295 -22.38 -28.36 2.43
N THR A 296 -22.27 -27.79 3.63
CA THR A 296 -23.32 -27.86 4.67
C THR A 296 -24.44 -26.83 4.42
N VAL A 297 -24.29 -25.93 3.45
CA VAL A 297 -25.20 -24.81 3.12
C VAL A 297 -26.14 -25.15 1.95
N MET A 298 -26.19 -26.41 1.49
CA MET A 298 -27.09 -26.83 0.40
C MET A 298 -28.55 -26.35 0.59
N PRO A 299 -29.19 -25.83 -0.46
CA PRO A 299 -30.52 -25.24 -0.39
C PRO A 299 -31.57 -26.35 -0.26
N PHE A 300 -32.49 -26.19 0.70
CA PHE A 300 -33.83 -26.75 0.59
C PHE A 300 -34.74 -25.73 -0.08
#